data_AF-A0A3G2HSB5-F1
#
_entry.id   AF-A0A3G2HSB5-F1
#
_cell.length_a   1.000
_cell.length_b   1.000
_cell.length_c   1.000
_cell.angle_alpha   90.00
_cell.angle_beta   90.00
_cell.angle_gamma   90.00
#
_symmetry.space_group_name_H-M   'P 1'
#
loop_
_entity.id
_entity.type
_entity.pdbx_description
1 polymer ?
#
loop_
_entity_poly.entity_id
_entity_poly.type
_entity_poly.pdbx_seq_one_letter_code
_entity_poly.pdbx_strand_id
1 'polypeptide(L)'
;MHPGAQERLLAFLAHRARIRQLQIIFSTHSPHFLAGLPNDAIKTFHQLDDGRFSVIPSTHPYAAFQRLGVIDSHKIRVIVEDRLAVEVVKQALLTLPDTATREVFHVECSSGGADAILAYHIPVLLDAPGHTLILLDGDKQKTDHFIDPDTIPISENDTLQEKIKATTGVDPQLTVDGGSGGVNEKKLVEARRKYLAWVRKNVNFIPTLCPEELVLRAAGKNKPSATTSQHHKNHLRALVVELFGEDVTNKRTDEHGVTLLASNRKYSAELSLLASILKCYLESVRSGN
;
A
#
# COMPACT_ATOMS: atom_id res chain seq x y z
N MET A 1 -8.38 18.85 -13.60
CA MET A 1 -8.83 19.51 -12.36
C MET A 1 -7.89 19.13 -11.22
N HIS A 2 -7.50 20.06 -10.34
CA HIS A 2 -6.70 19.74 -9.15
C HIS A 2 -7.43 18.75 -8.22
N PRO A 3 -6.75 17.79 -7.55
CA PRO A 3 -7.37 16.82 -6.64
C PRO A 3 -8.44 17.37 -5.70
N GLY A 4 -8.10 18.38 -4.90
CA GLY A 4 -9.06 19.00 -3.99
C GLY A 4 -10.24 19.69 -4.68
N ALA A 5 -10.12 20.09 -5.95
CA ALA A 5 -11.26 20.59 -6.72
C ALA A 5 -12.18 19.46 -7.19
N GLN A 6 -11.63 18.26 -7.45
CA GLN A 6 -12.41 17.08 -7.81
C GLN A 6 -13.24 16.58 -6.62
N GLU A 7 -12.63 16.52 -5.43
CA GLU A 7 -13.33 16.17 -4.19
C GLU A 7 -14.48 17.13 -3.89
N ARG A 8 -14.25 18.45 -4.03
CA ARG A 8 -15.30 19.47 -3.88
C ARG A 8 -16.41 19.32 -4.92
N LEU A 9 -16.07 18.99 -6.16
CA LEU A 9 -17.06 18.75 -7.21
C LEU A 9 -17.89 17.50 -6.89
N LEU A 10 -17.27 16.40 -6.48
CA LEU A 10 -17.99 15.19 -6.08
C LEU A 10 -18.93 15.46 -4.91
N ALA A 11 -18.47 16.16 -3.87
CA ALA A 11 -19.29 16.56 -2.73
C ALA A 11 -20.49 17.44 -3.16
N PHE A 12 -20.25 18.38 -4.08
CA PHE A 12 -21.32 19.19 -4.67
C PHE A 12 -22.33 18.32 -5.44
N LEU A 13 -21.86 17.42 -6.31
CA LEU A 13 -22.73 16.53 -7.09
C LEU A 13 -23.58 15.64 -6.17
N ALA A 14 -22.97 15.03 -5.15
CA ALA A 14 -23.68 14.21 -4.15
C ALA A 14 -24.75 15.04 -3.40
N HIS A 15 -24.41 16.26 -3.00
CA HIS A 15 -25.36 17.17 -2.35
C HIS A 15 -26.54 17.51 -3.27
N ARG A 16 -26.27 17.82 -4.56
CA ARG A 16 -27.31 18.14 -5.54
C ARG A 16 -28.18 16.92 -5.88
N ALA A 17 -27.58 15.75 -6.02
CA ALA A 17 -28.29 14.49 -6.22
C ALA A 17 -29.30 14.26 -5.10
N ARG A 18 -28.89 14.45 -3.84
CA ARG A 18 -29.76 14.29 -2.67
C ARG A 18 -30.90 15.31 -2.64
N ILE A 19 -30.62 16.61 -2.72
CA ILE A 19 -31.65 17.64 -2.53
C ILE A 19 -32.60 17.78 -3.72
N ARG A 20 -32.16 17.39 -4.93
CA ARG A 20 -32.95 17.48 -6.17
C ARG A 20 -33.46 16.13 -6.66
N GLN A 21 -33.20 15.04 -5.93
CA GLN A 21 -33.58 13.68 -6.30
C GLN A 21 -33.08 13.31 -7.72
N LEU A 22 -31.83 13.67 -8.02
CA LEU A 22 -31.21 13.39 -9.32
C LEU A 22 -30.38 12.13 -9.24
N GLN A 23 -30.47 11.29 -10.27
CA GLN A 23 -29.46 10.26 -10.53
C GLN A 23 -28.36 10.87 -11.40
N ILE A 24 -27.12 10.83 -10.92
CA ILE A 24 -25.96 11.34 -11.65
C ILE A 24 -25.10 10.14 -12.03
N ILE A 25 -24.92 9.95 -13.34
CA ILE A 25 -24.09 8.88 -13.91
C ILE A 25 -22.93 9.55 -14.65
N PHE A 26 -21.71 9.15 -14.34
CA PHE A 26 -20.51 9.65 -15.00
C PHE A 26 -19.46 8.54 -15.10
N SER A 27 -18.63 8.60 -16.13
CA SER A 27 -17.40 7.81 -16.21
C SER A 27 -16.23 8.61 -15.62
N THR A 28 -15.28 7.93 -14.99
CA THR A 28 -14.10 8.58 -14.42
C THR A 28 -12.89 7.65 -14.45
N HIS A 29 -11.73 8.22 -14.76
CA HIS A 29 -10.42 7.60 -14.52
C HIS A 29 -9.75 8.19 -13.28
N SER A 30 -10.42 9.10 -12.55
CA SER A 30 -9.82 9.77 -11.41
C SER A 30 -9.94 8.96 -10.12
N PRO A 31 -8.81 8.66 -9.45
CA PRO A 31 -8.84 8.03 -8.14
C PRO A 31 -9.55 8.91 -7.10
N HIS A 32 -9.46 10.24 -7.20
CA HIS A 32 -10.10 11.17 -6.25
C HIS A 32 -11.63 11.15 -6.34
N PHE A 33 -12.19 10.86 -7.51
CA PHE A 33 -13.63 10.63 -7.65
C PHE A 33 -14.02 9.27 -7.07
N LEU A 34 -13.27 8.22 -7.37
CA LEU A 34 -13.57 6.87 -6.90
C LEU A 34 -13.50 6.78 -5.38
N ALA A 35 -12.47 7.38 -4.75
CA ALA A 35 -12.24 7.31 -3.31
C ALA A 35 -13.41 7.87 -2.47
N GLY A 36 -14.19 8.82 -3.01
CA GLY A 36 -15.35 9.39 -2.34
C GLY A 36 -16.68 8.71 -2.63
N LEU A 37 -16.70 7.64 -3.43
CA LEU A 37 -17.90 6.89 -3.79
C LEU A 37 -18.04 5.61 -2.95
N PRO A 38 -19.27 5.22 -2.57
CA PRO A 38 -19.51 3.91 -1.98
C PRO A 38 -19.37 2.79 -3.02
N ASN A 39 -19.02 1.58 -2.59
CA ASN A 39 -18.71 0.44 -3.48
C ASN A 39 -19.84 0.13 -4.48
N ASP A 40 -21.08 0.25 -4.05
CA ASP A 40 -22.29 -0.01 -4.85
C ASP A 40 -22.53 1.06 -5.93
N ALA A 41 -21.98 2.26 -5.79
CA ALA A 41 -22.02 3.29 -6.82
C ALA A 41 -20.98 3.06 -7.94
N ILE A 42 -20.01 2.15 -7.74
CA ILE A 42 -18.90 1.93 -8.66
C ILE A 42 -19.18 0.71 -9.54
N LYS A 43 -19.42 0.96 -10.83
CA LYS A 43 -19.57 -0.07 -11.85
C LYS A 43 -18.30 -0.15 -12.68
N THR A 44 -17.53 -1.22 -12.51
CA THR A 44 -16.24 -1.37 -13.21
C THR A 44 -16.42 -2.21 -14.46
N PHE A 45 -16.03 -1.65 -15.60
CA PHE A 45 -15.96 -2.36 -16.88
C PHE A 45 -14.59 -3.05 -16.95
N HIS A 46 -14.60 -4.37 -17.08
CA HIS A 46 -13.39 -5.18 -17.18
C HIS A 46 -13.37 -5.86 -18.55
N GLN A 47 -12.30 -5.67 -19.32
CA GLN A 47 -12.13 -6.38 -20.60
C GLN A 47 -11.62 -7.80 -20.33
N LEU A 48 -12.31 -8.78 -20.91
CA LEU A 48 -11.93 -10.20 -20.92
C LEU A 48 -10.89 -10.44 -22.02
N ASP A 49 -10.18 -11.56 -21.93
CA ASP A 49 -9.10 -11.93 -22.87
C ASP A 49 -9.57 -12.05 -24.33
N ASP A 50 -10.86 -12.36 -24.53
CA ASP A 50 -11.50 -12.46 -25.85
C ASP A 50 -11.97 -11.11 -26.41
N GLY A 51 -11.67 -10.01 -25.71
CA GLY A 51 -12.02 -8.65 -26.09
C GLY A 51 -13.43 -8.20 -25.66
N ARG A 52 -14.26 -9.09 -25.10
CA ARG A 52 -15.58 -8.71 -24.54
C ARG A 52 -15.41 -7.98 -23.21
N PHE A 53 -16.44 -7.25 -22.77
CA PHE A 53 -16.43 -6.59 -21.47
C PHE A 53 -17.41 -7.26 -20.51
N SER A 54 -16.97 -7.49 -19.28
CA SER A 54 -17.83 -7.81 -18.14
C SER A 54 -18.00 -6.58 -17.25
N VAL A 55 -19.16 -6.46 -16.62
CA VAL A 55 -19.45 -5.37 -15.67
C VAL A 55 -19.45 -5.95 -14.26
N ILE A 56 -18.56 -5.44 -13.42
CA ILE A 56 -18.55 -5.73 -11.99
C ILE A 56 -19.50 -4.74 -11.31
N PRO A 57 -20.62 -5.21 -10.72
CA PRO A 57 -21.71 -4.35 -10.30
C PRO A 57 -21.45 -3.61 -8.99
N SER A 58 -20.47 -4.00 -8.20
CA SER A 58 -20.05 -3.32 -6.98
C SER A 58 -18.57 -3.57 -6.79
N THR A 59 -17.78 -2.51 -6.65
CA THR A 59 -16.33 -2.63 -6.62
C THR A 59 -15.77 -1.61 -5.64
N HIS A 60 -14.83 -2.04 -4.81
CA HIS A 60 -14.10 -1.11 -3.93
C HIS A 60 -13.36 -0.04 -4.77
N PRO A 61 -13.35 1.25 -4.39
CA PRO A 61 -12.67 2.32 -5.13
C PRO A 61 -11.27 1.98 -5.63
N TYR A 62 -10.47 1.39 -4.74
CA TYR A 62 -9.12 0.96 -5.06
C TYR A 62 -9.08 -0.15 -6.12
N ALA A 63 -10.00 -1.12 -6.06
CA ALA A 63 -10.12 -2.19 -7.04
C ALA A 63 -10.56 -1.70 -8.41
N ALA A 64 -11.41 -0.67 -8.45
CA ALA A 64 -11.78 -0.01 -9.69
C ALA A 64 -10.59 0.76 -10.26
N PHE A 65 -9.87 1.50 -9.42
CA PHE A 65 -8.65 2.22 -9.81
C PHE A 65 -7.58 1.29 -10.38
N GLN A 66 -7.30 0.16 -9.73
CA GLN A 66 -6.35 -0.84 -10.22
C GLN A 66 -6.67 -1.32 -11.64
N ARG A 67 -7.95 -1.57 -11.93
CA ARG A 67 -8.39 -2.02 -13.26
C ARG A 67 -8.33 -0.91 -14.31
N LEU A 68 -8.54 0.35 -13.91
CA LEU A 68 -8.39 1.51 -14.79
C LEU A 68 -6.92 1.77 -15.14
N GLY A 69 -6.01 1.40 -14.25
CA GLY A 69 -4.60 1.72 -14.32
C GLY A 69 -3.73 0.65 -14.97
N VAL A 70 -4.30 -0.38 -15.66
CA VAL A 70 -3.63 -1.57 -16.23
C VAL A 70 -2.11 -1.40 -16.20
N ILE A 71 -1.56 -1.71 -15.03
CA ILE A 71 -0.13 -1.56 -14.78
C ILE A 71 0.51 -2.61 -15.67
N ASP A 72 1.54 -2.20 -16.41
CA ASP A 72 2.31 -3.10 -17.24
C ASP A 72 2.63 -4.37 -16.44
N SER A 73 2.00 -5.48 -16.83
CA SER A 73 2.02 -6.74 -16.07
C SER A 73 3.44 -7.28 -15.86
N HIS A 74 4.41 -6.73 -16.59
CA HIS A 74 5.83 -7.05 -16.49
C HIS A 74 6.57 -6.31 -15.36
N LYS A 75 5.92 -5.37 -14.65
CA LYS A 75 6.54 -4.62 -13.54
C LYS A 75 6.12 -5.14 -12.17
N ILE A 76 7.06 -5.09 -11.23
CA ILE A 76 6.80 -5.28 -9.80
C ILE A 76 6.29 -3.96 -9.24
N ARG A 77 5.06 -3.98 -8.74
CA ARG A 77 4.48 -2.84 -8.03
C ARG A 77 4.93 -2.83 -6.58
N VAL A 78 5.36 -1.68 -6.08
CA VAL A 78 5.73 -1.48 -4.67
C VAL A 78 4.83 -0.42 -4.08
N ILE A 79 4.01 -0.80 -3.11
CA ILE A 79 3.08 0.11 -2.44
C ILE A 79 3.62 0.47 -1.07
N VAL A 80 3.68 1.77 -0.78
CA VAL A 80 4.12 2.32 0.51
C VAL A 80 3.04 3.23 1.12
N GLU A 81 3.23 3.60 2.39
CA GLU A 81 2.24 4.37 3.16
C GLU A 81 2.23 5.87 2.83
N ASP A 82 3.39 6.47 2.56
CA ASP A 82 3.52 7.90 2.37
C ASP A 82 4.58 8.31 1.33
N ARG A 83 4.67 9.61 1.10
CA ARG A 83 5.54 10.20 0.08
C ARG A 83 7.03 10.06 0.42
N LEU A 84 7.41 10.12 1.68
CA LEU A 84 8.81 9.97 2.07
C LEU A 84 9.24 8.51 1.91
N ALA A 85 8.38 7.55 2.24
CA ALA A 85 8.59 6.14 1.97
C ALA A 85 8.81 5.86 0.48
N VAL A 86 8.05 6.50 -0.42
CA VAL A 86 8.25 6.37 -1.88
C VAL A 86 9.67 6.74 -2.24
N GLU A 87 10.16 7.85 -1.71
CA GLU A 87 11.51 8.30 -2.03
C GLU A 87 12.56 7.39 -1.40
N VAL A 88 12.38 6.96 -0.15
CA VAL A 88 13.29 6.02 0.52
C VAL A 88 13.47 4.74 -0.34
N VAL A 89 12.38 4.18 -0.85
CA VAL A 89 12.44 3.00 -1.74
C VAL A 89 13.15 3.34 -3.05
N LYS A 90 12.88 4.49 -3.67
CA LYS A 90 13.59 4.92 -4.90
C LYS A 90 15.10 5.09 -4.65
N GLN A 91 15.48 5.66 -3.52
CA GLN A 91 16.87 5.82 -3.12
C GLN A 91 17.55 4.46 -2.90
N ALA A 92 16.83 3.48 -2.33
CA ALA A 92 17.30 2.11 -2.21
C ALA A 92 17.47 1.44 -3.58
N LEU A 93 16.52 1.60 -4.51
CA LEU A 93 16.66 1.08 -5.87
C LEU A 93 17.91 1.63 -6.56
N LEU A 94 18.26 2.90 -6.34
CA LEU A 94 19.47 3.51 -6.89
C LEU A 94 20.79 2.95 -6.32
N THR A 95 20.76 2.14 -5.25
CA THR A 95 21.94 1.42 -4.76
C THR A 95 22.17 0.10 -5.49
N LEU A 96 21.15 -0.46 -6.14
CA LEU A 96 21.30 -1.65 -6.97
C LEU A 96 22.15 -1.32 -8.19
N PRO A 97 23.11 -2.17 -8.61
CA PRO A 97 24.06 -1.81 -9.66
C PRO A 97 23.45 -1.72 -11.07
N ASP A 98 22.43 -2.53 -11.36
CA ASP A 98 21.86 -2.69 -12.69
C ASP A 98 20.62 -1.82 -12.93
N THR A 99 20.66 -0.96 -13.95
CA THR A 99 19.55 -0.06 -14.31
C THR A 99 18.30 -0.84 -14.74
N ALA A 100 18.45 -1.92 -15.51
CA ALA A 100 17.31 -2.71 -15.97
C ALA A 100 16.54 -3.30 -14.77
N THR A 101 17.26 -3.80 -13.76
CA THR A 101 16.70 -4.27 -12.49
C THR A 101 15.98 -3.17 -11.72
N ARG A 102 16.35 -1.89 -11.86
CA ARG A 102 15.62 -0.80 -11.20
C ARG A 102 14.30 -0.49 -11.91
N GLU A 103 14.30 -0.54 -13.24
CA GLU A 103 13.15 -0.15 -14.07
C GLU A 103 11.96 -1.12 -14.03
N VAL A 104 12.20 -2.35 -13.55
CA VAL A 104 11.12 -3.32 -13.29
C VAL A 104 10.25 -2.91 -12.10
N PHE A 105 10.72 -2.03 -11.21
CA PHE A 105 9.96 -1.62 -10.04
C PHE A 105 9.15 -0.36 -10.32
N HIS A 106 7.87 -0.40 -9.98
CA HIS A 106 6.98 0.77 -9.97
C HIS A 106 6.55 1.07 -8.53
N VAL A 107 7.08 2.16 -7.96
CA VAL A 107 6.81 2.56 -6.57
C VAL A 107 5.70 3.60 -6.53
N GLU A 108 4.69 3.36 -5.70
CA GLU A 108 3.54 4.23 -5.52
C GLU A 108 3.10 4.35 -4.07
N CYS A 109 2.49 5.49 -3.75
CA CYS A 109 1.95 5.79 -2.44
C CYS A 109 0.49 5.39 -2.36
N SER A 110 0.13 4.64 -1.32
CA SER A 110 -1.25 4.36 -0.99
C SER A 110 -1.92 5.57 -0.31
N SER A 111 -3.23 5.72 -0.51
CA SER A 111 -4.06 6.58 0.34
C SER A 111 -4.60 5.76 1.53
N GLY A 112 -4.44 6.26 2.76
CA GLY A 112 -5.09 5.69 3.95
C GLY A 112 -4.17 4.95 4.94
N GLY A 113 -2.86 4.89 4.69
CA GLY A 113 -1.87 4.27 5.59
C GLY A 113 -1.93 2.73 5.65
N ALA A 114 -1.08 2.12 6.50
CA ALA A 114 -0.97 0.66 6.64
C ALA A 114 -2.29 -0.05 6.90
N ASP A 115 -3.06 0.44 7.85
CA ASP A 115 -4.29 -0.21 8.29
C ASP A 115 -5.30 -0.31 7.13
N ALA A 116 -5.38 0.73 6.28
CA ALA A 116 -6.23 0.71 5.10
C ALA A 116 -5.68 -0.22 4.00
N ILE A 117 -4.35 -0.28 3.83
CA ILE A 117 -3.72 -1.21 2.88
C ILE A 117 -4.07 -2.65 3.27
N LEU A 118 -3.83 -3.01 4.54
CA LEU A 118 -4.07 -4.34 5.07
C LEU A 118 -5.57 -4.69 5.02
N ALA A 119 -6.44 -3.76 5.44
CA ALA A 119 -7.87 -4.04 5.57
C ALA A 119 -8.64 -4.03 4.24
N TYR A 120 -8.24 -3.21 3.26
CA TYR A 120 -9.04 -2.99 2.04
C TYR A 120 -8.26 -3.19 0.73
N HIS A 121 -6.96 -2.91 0.69
CA HIS A 121 -6.19 -3.03 -0.56
C HIS A 121 -5.76 -4.48 -0.80
N ILE A 122 -5.21 -5.15 0.21
CA ILE A 122 -4.79 -6.55 0.08
C ILE A 122 -5.94 -7.48 -0.34
N PRO A 123 -7.16 -7.40 0.25
CA PRO A 123 -8.30 -8.21 -0.21
C PRO A 123 -8.57 -8.12 -1.71
N VAL A 124 -8.37 -6.94 -2.30
CA VAL A 124 -8.53 -6.70 -3.74
C VAL A 124 -7.37 -7.31 -4.54
N LEU A 125 -6.16 -7.29 -3.98
CA LEU A 125 -4.95 -7.77 -4.63
C LEU A 125 -4.79 -9.30 -4.57
N LEU A 126 -5.60 -10.01 -3.78
CA LEU A 126 -5.54 -11.48 -3.67
C LEU A 126 -5.72 -12.19 -5.01
N ASP A 127 -6.54 -11.62 -5.89
CA ASP A 127 -6.88 -12.14 -7.21
C ASP A 127 -6.37 -11.26 -8.35
N ALA A 128 -5.65 -10.17 -8.03
CA ALA A 128 -5.12 -9.28 -9.06
C ALA A 128 -3.93 -9.93 -9.76
N PRO A 129 -3.86 -9.87 -11.10
CA PRO A 129 -2.68 -10.32 -11.83
C PRO A 129 -1.48 -9.42 -11.53
N GLY A 130 -0.27 -9.97 -11.70
CA GLY A 130 0.99 -9.26 -11.52
C GLY A 130 1.63 -9.47 -10.15
N HIS A 131 2.72 -8.73 -9.92
CA HIS A 131 3.55 -8.86 -8.72
C HIS A 131 3.49 -7.58 -7.91
N THR A 132 3.02 -7.68 -6.67
CA THR A 132 2.87 -6.53 -5.78
C THR A 132 3.56 -6.80 -4.45
N LEU A 133 4.50 -5.93 -4.10
CA LEU A 133 5.13 -5.86 -2.79
C LEU A 133 4.52 -4.68 -2.01
N ILE A 134 4.08 -4.94 -0.78
CA ILE A 134 3.68 -3.90 0.17
C ILE A 134 4.86 -3.67 1.12
N LEU A 135 5.29 -2.42 1.25
CA LEU A 135 6.31 -1.98 2.20
C LEU A 135 5.67 -1.01 3.20
N LEU A 136 5.48 -1.49 4.43
CA LEU A 136 4.93 -0.69 5.53
C LEU A 136 6.05 -0.11 6.41
N ASP A 137 5.73 0.90 7.20
CA ASP A 137 6.60 1.42 8.26
C ASP A 137 6.90 0.31 9.28
N GLY A 138 8.12 0.25 9.81
CA GLY A 138 8.54 -0.82 10.73
C GLY A 138 7.74 -0.85 12.04
N ASP A 139 7.17 0.28 12.47
CA ASP A 139 6.30 0.33 13.66
C ASP A 139 4.95 -0.41 13.49
N LYS A 140 4.61 -0.77 12.24
CA LYS A 140 3.44 -1.59 11.91
C LYS A 140 3.71 -3.08 12.06
N GLN A 141 4.97 -3.50 12.18
CA GLN A 141 5.30 -4.90 12.40
C GLN A 141 4.84 -5.35 13.80
N LYS A 142 3.83 -6.21 13.86
CA LYS A 142 3.30 -6.76 15.13
C LYS A 142 3.93 -8.10 15.51
N THR A 143 4.52 -8.78 14.54
CA THR A 143 5.10 -10.13 14.71
C THR A 143 6.39 -10.23 13.93
N ASP A 144 7.35 -11.01 14.43
CA ASP A 144 8.63 -11.22 13.75
C ASP A 144 8.45 -12.02 12.44
N HIS A 145 7.47 -12.93 12.44
CA HIS A 145 7.19 -13.81 11.31
C HIS A 145 5.70 -13.94 11.06
N PHE A 146 5.30 -13.79 9.79
CA PHE A 146 3.94 -14.10 9.35
C PHE A 146 3.65 -15.58 9.49
N ILE A 147 2.48 -15.93 10.03
CA ILE A 147 2.05 -17.31 10.19
C ILE A 147 1.91 -17.97 8.81
N ASP A 148 2.45 -19.17 8.65
CA ASP A 148 2.23 -19.99 7.47
C ASP A 148 0.85 -20.65 7.56
N PRO A 149 -0.11 -20.31 6.68
CA PRO A 149 -1.45 -20.88 6.75
C PRO A 149 -1.46 -22.41 6.63
N ASP A 150 -0.50 -23.02 5.94
CA ASP A 150 -0.47 -24.48 5.75
C ASP A 150 -0.08 -25.23 7.03
N THR A 151 0.48 -24.52 8.02
CA THR A 151 0.76 -25.07 9.35
C THR A 151 -0.43 -25.01 10.31
N ILE A 152 -1.51 -24.29 9.94
CA ILE A 152 -2.72 -24.17 10.76
C ILE A 152 -3.64 -25.38 10.50
N PRO A 153 -3.93 -26.24 11.50
CA PRO A 153 -4.82 -27.38 11.35
C PRO A 153 -6.23 -26.98 10.91
N ILE A 154 -6.93 -27.88 10.20
CA ILE A 154 -8.33 -27.66 9.77
C ILE A 154 -9.26 -27.45 10.98
N SER A 155 -8.96 -28.09 12.12
CA SER A 155 -9.70 -27.92 13.38
C SER A 155 -9.64 -26.51 13.95
N GLU A 156 -8.70 -25.68 13.51
CA GLU A 156 -8.52 -24.28 13.97
C GLU A 156 -9.03 -23.25 12.96
N ASN A 157 -9.83 -23.66 11.97
CA ASN A 157 -10.36 -22.77 10.93
C ASN A 157 -11.24 -21.63 11.48
N ASP A 158 -11.90 -21.85 12.60
CA ASP A 158 -12.71 -20.87 13.33
C ASP A 158 -11.87 -19.72 13.91
N THR A 159 -10.63 -20.00 14.32
CA THR A 159 -9.71 -19.01 14.89
C THR A 159 -8.93 -18.18 13.86
N LEU A 160 -9.12 -18.41 12.56
CA LEU A 160 -8.35 -17.73 11.50
C LEU A 160 -8.47 -16.20 11.55
N GLN A 161 -9.64 -15.66 11.89
CA GLN A 161 -9.83 -14.21 12.02
C GLN A 161 -8.99 -13.61 13.13
N GLU A 162 -8.91 -14.30 14.28
CA GLU A 162 -8.10 -13.87 15.42
C GLU A 162 -6.61 -13.94 15.09
N LYS A 163 -6.17 -15.00 14.40
CA LYS A 163 -4.79 -15.15 13.94
C LYS A 163 -4.41 -14.05 12.94
N ILE A 164 -5.31 -13.70 12.01
CA ILE A 164 -5.11 -12.56 11.10
C ILE A 164 -4.96 -11.27 11.90
N LYS A 165 -5.90 -10.97 12.80
CA LYS A 165 -5.87 -9.74 13.60
C LYS A 165 -4.64 -9.64 14.50
N ALA A 166 -4.18 -10.75 15.08
CA ALA A 166 -2.94 -10.79 15.86
C ALA A 166 -1.70 -10.51 14.98
N THR A 167 -1.73 -10.97 13.74
CA THR A 167 -0.61 -10.83 12.79
C THR A 167 -0.54 -9.43 12.16
N THR A 168 -1.68 -8.87 11.75
CA THR A 168 -1.75 -7.62 10.97
C THR A 168 -2.28 -6.43 11.77
N GLY A 169 -2.90 -6.65 12.92
CA GLY A 169 -3.57 -5.62 13.71
C GLY A 169 -4.96 -5.22 13.20
N VAL A 170 -5.41 -5.75 12.05
CA VAL A 170 -6.67 -5.35 11.40
C VAL A 170 -7.52 -6.55 11.01
N ASP A 171 -8.80 -6.30 10.73
CA ASP A 171 -9.74 -7.29 10.18
C ASP A 171 -10.01 -6.98 8.69
N PRO A 172 -9.48 -7.79 7.75
CA PRO A 172 -9.59 -7.52 6.33
C PRO A 172 -11.01 -7.72 5.79
N GLN A 173 -11.44 -6.81 4.92
CA GLN A 173 -12.73 -6.87 4.23
C GLN A 173 -12.66 -7.82 3.02
N LEU A 174 -12.67 -9.12 3.31
CA LEU A 174 -12.65 -10.17 2.30
C LEU A 174 -13.99 -10.24 1.59
N THR A 175 -13.96 -10.14 0.25
CA THR A 175 -15.16 -10.29 -0.58
C THR A 175 -15.30 -11.76 -0.96
N VAL A 176 -16.39 -12.41 -0.54
CA VAL A 176 -16.75 -13.77 -0.93
C VAL A 176 -18.00 -13.73 -1.79
N ASP A 177 -17.96 -14.34 -2.98
CA ASP A 177 -19.11 -14.38 -3.89
C ASP A 177 -20.29 -15.14 -3.25
N GLY A 178 -21.31 -14.37 -2.89
CA GLY A 178 -22.55 -14.81 -2.26
C GLY A 178 -23.54 -15.39 -3.27
N GLY A 179 -23.33 -16.64 -3.67
CA GLY A 179 -24.40 -17.49 -4.19
C GLY A 179 -25.17 -18.11 -3.02
N SER A 180 -26.50 -17.98 -3.02
CA SER A 180 -27.45 -18.39 -1.98
C SER A 180 -27.15 -19.75 -1.31
N GLY A 181 -26.93 -19.74 0.02
CA GLY A 181 -27.09 -20.92 0.90
C GLY A 181 -25.83 -21.75 1.17
N GLY A 182 -25.26 -21.61 2.38
CA GLY A 182 -24.37 -22.61 3.00
C GLY A 182 -22.91 -22.69 2.51
N VAL A 183 -22.57 -22.15 1.34
CA VAL A 183 -21.21 -22.19 0.74
C VAL A 183 -20.28 -21.08 1.29
N ASN A 184 -20.79 -20.19 2.13
CA ASN A 184 -20.08 -18.96 2.53
C ASN A 184 -18.94 -19.21 3.53
N GLU A 185 -19.10 -20.14 4.48
CA GLU A 185 -18.09 -20.39 5.52
C GLU A 185 -16.82 -21.02 4.97
N LYS A 186 -16.94 -22.04 4.09
CA LYS A 186 -15.77 -22.66 3.44
C LYS A 186 -15.01 -21.66 2.58
N LYS A 187 -15.72 -20.87 1.77
CA LYS A 187 -15.12 -19.80 0.96
C LYS A 187 -14.43 -18.74 1.81
N LEU A 188 -15.00 -18.40 2.96
CA LEU A 188 -14.40 -17.44 3.88
C LEU A 188 -13.13 -17.99 4.54
N VAL A 189 -13.11 -19.27 4.91
CA VAL A 189 -11.90 -19.96 5.40
C VAL A 189 -10.81 -19.96 4.32
N GLU A 190 -11.14 -20.30 3.09
CA GLU A 190 -10.22 -20.26 1.95
C GLU A 190 -9.68 -18.85 1.72
N ALA A 191 -10.54 -17.82 1.73
CA ALA A 191 -10.15 -16.43 1.56
C ALA A 191 -9.21 -15.96 2.70
N ARG A 192 -9.46 -16.37 3.95
CA ARG A 192 -8.60 -16.05 5.10
C ARG A 192 -7.23 -16.72 5.00
N ARG A 193 -7.18 -18.00 4.62
CA ARG A 193 -5.91 -18.72 4.40
C ARG A 193 -5.13 -18.10 3.23
N LYS A 194 -5.82 -17.78 2.14
CA LYS A 194 -5.24 -17.07 0.99
C LYS A 194 -4.68 -15.71 1.40
N TYR A 195 -5.40 -14.95 2.23
CA TYR A 195 -4.93 -13.67 2.75
C TYR A 195 -3.64 -13.83 3.57
N LEU A 196 -3.58 -14.81 4.49
CA LEU A 196 -2.36 -15.09 5.27
C LEU A 196 -1.18 -15.47 4.37
N ALA A 197 -1.39 -16.36 3.39
CA ALA A 197 -0.36 -16.75 2.42
C ALA A 197 0.14 -15.53 1.62
N TRP A 198 -0.79 -14.68 1.17
CA TRP A 198 -0.46 -13.50 0.39
C TRP A 198 0.32 -12.48 1.20
N VAL A 199 -0.10 -12.18 2.44
CA VAL A 199 0.60 -11.27 3.35
C VAL A 199 2.00 -11.78 3.64
N ARG A 200 2.15 -13.06 3.98
CA ARG A 200 3.44 -13.70 4.24
C ARG A 200 4.42 -13.56 3.07
N LYS A 201 3.93 -13.65 1.83
CA LYS A 201 4.75 -13.56 0.61
C LYS A 201 5.04 -12.13 0.18
N ASN A 202 4.09 -11.22 0.36
CA ASN A 202 4.06 -9.93 -0.34
C ASN A 202 4.11 -8.70 0.58
N VAL A 203 4.08 -8.87 1.90
CA VAL A 203 4.23 -7.75 2.85
C VAL A 203 5.60 -7.81 3.49
N ASN A 204 6.30 -6.69 3.48
CA ASN A 204 7.55 -6.49 4.19
C ASN A 204 7.56 -5.08 4.81
N PHE A 205 8.60 -4.76 5.55
CA PHE A 205 8.69 -3.52 6.32
C PHE A 205 9.95 -2.73 5.94
N ILE A 206 9.88 -1.41 6.07
CA ILE A 206 11.07 -0.56 6.04
C ILE A 206 11.97 -1.00 7.21
N PRO A 207 13.30 -1.15 7.02
CA PRO A 207 14.21 -1.67 8.04
C PRO A 207 14.53 -0.67 9.17
N THR A 208 13.55 0.15 9.55
CA THR A 208 13.52 1.14 10.63
C THR A 208 12.08 1.36 11.06
N LEU A 209 11.83 2.02 12.19
CA LEU A 209 10.48 2.29 12.68
C LEU A 209 9.62 3.06 11.67
N CYS A 210 10.24 3.99 10.94
CA CYS A 210 9.59 4.79 9.90
C CYS A 210 10.64 5.32 8.88
N PRO A 211 10.21 5.90 7.75
CA PRO A 211 11.10 6.47 6.74
C PRO A 211 12.03 7.56 7.29
N GLU A 212 11.54 8.38 8.23
CA GLU A 212 12.32 9.46 8.83
C GLU A 212 13.49 8.95 9.64
N GLU A 213 13.32 7.84 10.37
CA GLU A 213 14.43 7.22 11.09
C GLU A 213 15.54 6.79 10.12
N LEU A 214 15.18 6.14 9.01
CA LEU A 214 16.15 5.72 7.99
C LEU A 214 16.92 6.91 7.43
N VAL A 215 16.23 8.00 7.10
CA VAL A 215 16.83 9.26 6.64
C VAL A 215 17.81 9.81 7.67
N LEU A 216 17.40 9.86 8.94
CA LEU A 216 18.22 10.39 10.04
C LEU A 216 19.45 9.52 10.32
N ARG A 217 19.31 8.19 10.28
CA ARG A 217 20.44 7.25 10.45
C ARG A 217 21.43 7.37 9.31
N ALA A 218 20.96 7.39 8.06
CA ALA A 218 21.81 7.60 6.89
C ALA A 218 22.64 8.88 7.01
N ALA A 219 22.05 9.95 7.56
CA ALA A 219 22.71 11.23 7.75
C ALA A 219 23.60 11.34 9.00
N GLY A 220 23.67 10.30 9.84
CA GLY A 220 24.33 10.36 11.15
C GLY A 220 23.68 11.35 12.13
N LYS A 221 22.40 11.67 11.91
CA LYS A 221 21.62 12.64 12.71
C LYS A 221 20.59 11.97 13.62
N ASN A 222 20.57 10.65 13.73
CA ASN A 222 19.64 9.96 14.62
C ASN A 222 19.95 10.26 16.10
N LYS A 223 18.91 10.28 16.95
CA LYS A 223 19.04 10.53 18.39
C LYS A 223 18.75 9.25 19.17
N PRO A 224 19.62 8.84 20.12
CA PRO A 224 19.36 7.68 20.98
C PRO A 224 18.08 7.78 21.82
N SER A 225 17.60 9.00 22.09
CA SER A 225 16.35 9.26 22.81
C SER A 225 15.10 9.11 21.94
N ALA A 226 15.24 8.99 20.62
CA ALA A 226 14.11 8.74 19.72
C ALA A 226 13.81 7.23 19.70
N THR A 227 12.68 6.85 20.29
CA THR A 227 12.24 5.46 20.45
C THR A 227 10.92 5.15 19.74
N THR A 228 10.31 6.16 19.10
CA THR A 228 9.04 6.03 18.39
C THR A 228 9.10 6.76 17.05
N SER A 229 8.28 6.34 16.08
CA SER A 229 8.16 7.01 14.77
C SER A 229 7.86 8.50 14.90
N GLN A 230 7.04 8.89 15.89
CA GLN A 230 6.73 10.29 16.14
C GLN A 230 7.96 11.08 16.60
N HIS A 231 8.87 10.48 17.40
CA HIS A 231 10.11 11.14 17.79
C HIS A 231 11.00 11.42 16.57
N HIS A 232 11.11 10.47 15.64
CA HIS A 232 11.89 10.65 14.40
C HIS A 232 11.26 11.69 13.47
N LYS A 233 9.93 11.67 13.32
CA LYS A 233 9.17 12.69 12.56
C LYS A 233 9.39 14.09 13.11
N ASN A 234 9.26 14.25 14.43
CA ASN A 234 9.49 15.53 15.09
C ASN A 234 10.95 15.99 14.96
N HIS A 235 11.92 15.08 15.06
CA HIS A 235 13.34 15.41 14.94
C HIS A 235 13.72 15.82 13.52
N LEU A 236 13.25 15.11 12.50
CA LEU A 236 13.45 15.51 11.11
C LEU A 236 12.83 16.89 10.86
N ARG A 237 11.60 17.13 11.34
CA ARG A 237 10.95 18.43 11.23
C ARG A 237 11.74 19.54 11.93
N ALA A 238 12.28 19.28 13.13
CA ALA A 238 13.08 20.25 13.87
C ALA A 238 14.33 20.70 13.12
N LEU A 239 15.04 19.77 12.46
CA LEU A 239 16.19 20.10 11.60
C LEU A 239 15.81 21.04 10.45
N VAL A 240 14.61 20.88 9.90
CA VAL A 240 14.12 21.72 8.79
C VAL A 240 13.69 23.09 9.32
N VAL A 241 13.07 23.14 10.50
CA VAL A 241 12.69 24.41 11.16
C VAL A 241 13.93 25.23 11.51
N GLU A 242 15.00 24.60 11.99
CA GLU A 242 16.28 25.28 12.28
C GLU A 242 16.88 25.93 11.02
N LEU A 243 16.68 25.32 9.84
CA LEU A 243 17.22 25.81 8.57
C LEU A 243 16.32 26.85 7.87
N PHE A 244 15.00 26.77 8.04
CA PHE A 244 14.04 27.53 7.23
C PHE A 244 12.99 28.33 8.02
N GLY A 245 13.00 28.28 9.36
CA GLY A 245 12.02 28.95 10.22
C GLY A 245 10.81 28.08 10.58
N GLU A 246 9.86 28.63 11.35
CA GLU A 246 8.75 27.86 11.95
C GLU A 246 7.65 27.45 10.95
N ASP A 247 7.51 28.17 9.82
CA ASP A 247 6.46 27.97 8.81
C ASP A 247 6.73 26.79 7.83
N VAL A 248 7.44 25.77 8.31
CA VAL A 248 7.80 24.60 7.49
C VAL A 248 6.58 23.70 7.24
N THR A 249 6.28 23.46 5.96
CA THR A 249 5.24 22.50 5.55
C THR A 249 5.77 21.07 5.60
N ASN A 250 4.89 20.07 5.79
CA ASN A 250 5.26 18.65 5.70
C ASN A 250 5.93 18.34 4.35
N LYS A 251 5.43 18.96 3.28
CA LYS A 251 6.01 18.82 1.95
C LYS A 251 7.50 19.20 1.93
N ARG A 252 7.85 20.31 2.58
CA ARG A 252 9.24 20.77 2.69
C ARG A 252 10.07 19.88 3.60
N THR A 253 9.46 19.32 4.65
CA THR A 253 10.12 18.34 5.51
C THR A 253 10.52 17.09 4.72
N ASP A 254 9.62 16.50 3.93
CA ASP A 254 10.00 15.31 3.15
C ASP A 254 11.04 15.67 2.09
N GLU A 255 10.92 16.82 1.40
CA GLU A 255 11.90 17.27 0.39
C GLU A 255 13.31 17.45 0.97
N HIS A 256 13.40 17.97 2.20
CA HIS A 256 14.66 18.01 2.91
C HIS A 256 15.15 16.60 3.26
N GLY A 257 14.27 15.71 3.73
CA GLY A 257 14.60 14.32 3.99
C GLY A 257 15.13 13.59 2.75
N VAL A 258 14.52 13.79 1.60
CA VAL A 258 14.98 13.29 0.29
C VAL A 258 16.40 13.74 0.01
N THR A 259 16.66 15.05 0.14
CA THR A 259 17.96 15.65 -0.14
C THR A 259 19.03 15.10 0.80
N LEU A 260 18.68 14.97 2.08
CA LEU A 260 19.56 14.46 3.12
C LEU A 260 19.92 13.00 2.88
N LEU A 261 18.94 12.17 2.52
CA LEU A 261 19.15 10.77 2.19
C LEU A 261 19.98 10.58 0.92
N ALA A 262 19.68 11.34 -0.14
CA ALA A 262 20.42 11.28 -1.40
C ALA A 262 21.91 11.61 -1.21
N SER A 263 22.22 12.60 -0.35
CA SER A 263 23.58 13.01 -0.03
C SER A 263 24.38 11.94 0.73
N ASN A 264 23.69 11.07 1.47
CA ASN A 264 24.30 10.07 2.34
C ASN A 264 24.05 8.61 1.89
N ARG A 265 23.44 8.43 0.72
CA ARG A 265 22.97 7.12 0.20
C ARG A 265 24.03 6.02 0.28
N LYS A 266 25.28 6.33 -0.08
CA LYS A 266 26.38 5.38 -0.20
C LYS A 266 26.78 4.72 1.12
N TYR A 267 26.47 5.35 2.25
CA TYR A 267 26.91 4.91 3.57
C TYR A 267 25.77 4.33 4.43
N SER A 268 24.54 4.33 3.92
CA SER A 268 23.38 3.82 4.67
C SER A 268 23.30 2.30 4.59
N ALA A 269 23.52 1.65 5.73
CA ALA A 269 23.30 0.22 5.90
C ALA A 269 21.81 -0.13 5.74
N GLU A 270 20.91 0.73 6.22
CA GLU A 270 19.46 0.56 6.15
C GLU A 270 18.96 0.59 4.70
N LEU A 271 19.48 1.50 3.85
CA LEU A 271 19.16 1.47 2.42
C LEU A 271 19.68 0.21 1.74
N SER A 272 20.84 -0.28 2.14
CA SER A 272 21.41 -1.53 1.60
C SER A 272 20.54 -2.73 1.98
N LEU A 273 20.00 -2.75 3.20
CA LEU A 273 19.05 -3.75 3.66
C LEU A 273 17.73 -3.65 2.90
N LEU A 274 17.18 -2.44 2.71
CA LEU A 274 15.96 -2.22 1.93
C LEU A 274 16.14 -2.65 0.46
N ALA A 275 17.29 -2.34 -0.16
CA ALA A 275 17.62 -2.79 -1.50
C ALA A 275 17.71 -4.32 -1.58
N SER A 276 18.21 -4.98 -0.52
CA SER A 276 18.24 -6.44 -0.41
C SER A 276 16.83 -7.02 -0.33
N ILE A 277 15.91 -6.41 0.43
CA ILE A 277 14.49 -6.80 0.49
C ILE A 277 13.86 -6.76 -0.91
N LEU A 278 14.06 -5.66 -1.65
CA LEU A 278 13.55 -5.51 -3.02
C LEU A 278 14.12 -6.57 -3.97
N LYS A 279 15.42 -6.85 -3.86
CA LYS A 279 16.10 -7.87 -4.65
C LYS A 279 15.58 -9.28 -4.35
N CYS A 280 15.45 -9.65 -3.08
CA CYS A 280 14.90 -10.94 -2.67
C CYS A 280 13.47 -11.12 -3.19
N TYR A 281 12.64 -10.07 -3.16
CA TYR A 281 11.29 -10.14 -3.72
C TYR A 281 11.32 -10.39 -5.24
N LEU A 282 12.16 -9.67 -5.99
CA LEU A 282 12.36 -9.91 -7.42
C LEU A 282 12.81 -11.35 -7.73
N GLU A 283 13.72 -11.92 -6.93
CA GLU A 283 14.17 -13.30 -7.07
C GLU A 283 13.03 -14.30 -6.79
N SER A 284 12.19 -14.02 -5.79
CA SER A 284 11.02 -14.84 -5.46
C SER A 284 9.98 -14.83 -6.58
N VAL A 285 9.83 -13.71 -7.28
CA VAL A 285 8.96 -13.55 -8.45
C VAL A 285 9.50 -14.38 -9.61
N ARG A 286 10.82 -14.35 -9.86
CA ARG A 286 11.46 -15.11 -10.95
C ARG A 286 11.44 -16.62 -10.71
N SER A 287 11.51 -17.07 -9.46
CA SER A 287 11.55 -18.49 -9.10
C SER A 287 10.16 -19.13 -9.02
N GLY A 288 9.11 -18.32 -8.93
CA GLY A 288 7.71 -18.76 -8.87
C GLY A 288 6.98 -18.78 -10.21
N ASN A 289 7.66 -18.46 -11.31
CA ASN A 289 7.24 -18.66 -12.70
C ASN A 289 7.94 -19.89 -13.27
#